data_AF-A0A524QFN9-F1
#
_entry.id   AF-A0A524QFN9-F1
#
_cell.length_a   1.000
_cell.length_b   1.000
_cell.length_c   1.000
_cell.angle_alpha   90.00
_cell.angle_beta   90.00
_cell.angle_gamma   90.00
#
_symmetry.space_group_name_H-M   'P 1'
#
loop_
_entity.id
_entity.type
_entity.pdbx_description
1 polymer ?
#
loop_
_entity_poly.entity_id
_entity_poly.type
_entity_poly.pdbx_seq_one_letter_code
_entity_poly.pdbx_strand_id
1 'polypeptide(L)'
;NGLERFVVLNSVAQSVLKEQKGKDQFRVFPRARVYSKSWRNARVRAANRYEAELGMECPWGFRHLRIHDLRHTFGRRVRAAGWSNEDRKDLLGHKNGDITTHYSRVEIGHLREVVESITKKISYNSPTLRVVGD
;
A
#
# COMPACT_ATOMS: atom_id res chain seq x y z
N ASN A 1 8.10 15.88 1.57
CA ASN A 1 7.97 16.87 0.48
C ASN A 1 6.51 17.25 0.35
N GLY A 2 6.01 18.17 1.18
CA GLY A 2 4.58 18.55 1.30
C GLY A 2 4.00 19.24 0.07
N LEU A 3 4.27 18.69 -1.11
CA LEU A 3 3.72 19.07 -2.39
C LEU A 3 2.43 18.27 -2.61
N GLU A 4 1.43 18.91 -3.20
CA GLU A 4 0.21 18.24 -3.63
C GLU A 4 0.54 17.16 -4.67
N ARG A 5 -0.15 16.04 -4.57
CA ARG A 5 -0.03 14.93 -5.52
C ARG A 5 -1.29 14.09 -5.52
N PHE A 6 -1.56 13.49 -6.66
CA PHE A 6 -2.59 12.45 -6.75
C PHE A 6 -2.06 11.14 -6.16
N VAL A 7 -2.94 10.40 -5.50
CA VAL A 7 -2.70 9.04 -5.04
C VAL A 7 -3.79 8.17 -5.64
N VAL A 8 -3.40 7.27 -6.53
CA VAL A 8 -4.35 6.37 -7.17
C VAL A 8 -4.67 5.22 -6.24
N LEU A 9 -5.96 4.87 -6.15
CA LEU A 9 -6.49 3.88 -5.23
C LEU A 9 -6.92 2.65 -6.01
N ASN A 10 -6.60 1.48 -5.45
CA ASN A 10 -7.21 0.23 -5.88
C ASN A 10 -8.57 0.01 -5.22
N SER A 11 -9.29 -1.00 -5.70
CA SER A 11 -10.63 -1.38 -5.25
C SER A 11 -10.72 -1.58 -3.73
N VAL A 12 -9.70 -2.22 -3.14
CA VAL A 12 -9.63 -2.48 -1.68
C VAL A 12 -9.52 -1.17 -0.91
N ALA A 13 -8.58 -0.30 -1.26
CA ALA A 13 -8.41 1.00 -0.61
C ALA A 13 -9.65 1.89 -0.81
N GLN A 14 -10.25 1.84 -2.00
CA GLN A 14 -11.48 2.58 -2.29
C GLN A 14 -12.67 2.10 -1.45
N SER A 15 -12.81 0.79 -1.21
CA SER A 15 -13.82 0.23 -0.30
C SER A 15 -13.68 0.80 1.11
N VAL A 16 -12.46 0.77 1.64
CA VAL A 16 -12.16 1.30 2.98
C VAL A 16 -12.51 2.79 3.06
N LEU A 17 -12.18 3.60 2.05
CA LEU A 17 -12.54 5.02 2.06
C LEU A 17 -14.05 5.23 2.03
N LYS A 18 -14.80 4.47 1.23
CA LYS A 18 -16.26 4.55 1.16
C LYS A 18 -16.89 4.26 2.53
N GLU A 19 -16.39 3.24 3.23
CA GLU A 19 -16.85 2.89 4.58
C GLU A 19 -16.51 3.94 5.65
N GLN A 20 -15.47 4.75 5.43
CA GLN A 20 -15.07 5.79 6.38
C GLN A 20 -15.71 7.14 6.10
N LYS A 21 -16.11 7.39 4.84
CA LYS A 21 -16.77 8.63 4.44
C LYS A 21 -18.09 8.81 5.21
N GLY A 22 -18.33 10.04 5.68
CA GLY A 22 -19.53 10.39 6.45
C GLY A 22 -19.43 10.13 7.96
N LYS A 23 -18.37 9.49 8.47
CA LYS A 23 -18.14 9.30 9.92
C LYS A 23 -17.57 10.53 10.62
N ASP A 24 -17.09 11.51 9.86
CA ASP A 24 -16.57 12.79 10.33
C ASP A 24 -16.87 13.85 9.26
N GLN A 25 -17.12 15.08 9.69
CA GLN A 25 -17.55 16.18 8.82
C GLN A 25 -16.46 16.65 7.84
N PHE A 26 -15.18 16.52 8.21
CA PHE A 26 -14.07 17.14 7.47
C PHE A 26 -12.96 16.16 7.06
N ARG A 27 -12.80 15.03 7.76
CA ARG A 27 -11.66 14.11 7.55
C ARG A 27 -12.12 12.67 7.39
N VAL A 28 -11.67 11.99 6.33
CA VAL A 28 -11.92 10.54 6.19
C VAL A 28 -11.30 9.73 7.34
N PHE A 29 -10.18 10.20 7.89
CA PHE A 29 -9.55 9.58 9.06
C PHE A 29 -9.16 10.63 10.13
N PRO A 30 -10.04 10.94 11.09
CA PRO A 30 -9.84 12.08 12.00
C PRO A 30 -8.65 11.94 12.96
N ARG A 31 -8.26 10.70 13.32
CA ARG A 31 -7.18 10.41 14.29
C ARG A 31 -5.93 9.78 13.64
N ALA A 32 -5.85 9.75 12.31
CA ALA A 32 -4.77 9.08 11.57
C ALA A 32 -3.53 9.96 11.44
N ARG A 33 -2.80 10.14 12.54
CA ARG A 33 -1.42 10.61 12.48
C ARG A 33 -0.48 9.40 12.36
N VAL A 34 0.21 9.30 11.22
CA VAL A 34 1.14 8.22 10.84
C VAL A 34 2.18 7.92 11.94
N TYR A 35 2.69 8.95 12.61
CA TYR A 35 3.68 8.81 13.69
C TYR A 35 3.09 8.81 15.11
N SER A 36 1.76 8.84 15.25
CA SER A 36 1.14 8.86 16.57
C SER A 36 0.94 7.47 17.17
N LYS A 37 0.56 7.43 18.45
CA LYS A 37 0.11 6.20 19.12
C LYS A 37 -1.07 5.54 18.40
N SER A 38 -1.88 6.30 17.63
CA SER A 38 -3.05 5.78 16.92
C SER A 38 -2.72 4.66 15.94
N TRP A 39 -1.66 4.81 15.12
CA TRP A 39 -1.22 3.78 14.16
C TRP A 39 -0.73 2.52 14.88
N ARG A 40 0.13 2.70 15.89
CA ARG A 40 0.64 1.59 16.71
C ARG A 40 -0.49 0.81 17.35
N ASN A 41 -1.46 1.50 17.94
CA ASN A 41 -2.63 0.88 18.55
C ASN A 41 -3.51 0.18 17.50
N ALA A 42 -3.68 0.75 16.31
CA ALA A 42 -4.42 0.11 15.22
C ALA A 42 -3.76 -1.20 14.76
N ARG A 43 -2.43 -1.22 14.63
CA ARG A 43 -1.67 -2.43 14.30
C ARG A 43 -1.82 -3.52 15.37
N VAL A 44 -1.74 -3.16 16.65
CA VAL A 44 -1.98 -4.12 17.75
C VAL A 44 -3.38 -4.70 17.69
N ARG A 45 -4.41 -3.86 17.48
CA ARG A 45 -5.79 -4.36 17.31
C ARG A 45 -5.93 -5.29 16.10
N ALA A 46 -5.27 -4.97 14.99
CA ALA A 46 -5.28 -5.82 13.80
C ALA A 46 -4.60 -7.18 14.05
N ALA A 47 -3.48 -7.21 14.78
CA ALA A 47 -2.78 -8.45 15.14
C ALA A 47 -3.64 -9.34 16.06
N ASN A 48 -4.29 -8.75 17.06
CA ASN A 48 -5.18 -9.49 17.95
C ASN A 48 -6.42 -10.03 17.20
N ARG A 49 -6.95 -9.25 16.25
CA ARG A 49 -8.06 -9.68 15.39
C ARG A 49 -7.65 -10.84 14.48
N TYR A 50 -6.44 -10.80 13.91
CA TYR A 50 -5.89 -11.91 13.12
C TYR A 50 -5.87 -13.21 13.93
N GLU A 51 -5.38 -13.17 15.17
CA GLU A 51 -5.36 -14.34 16.06
C GLU A 51 -6.76 -14.85 16.39
N ALA A 52 -7.68 -13.95 16.73
CA ALA A 52 -9.05 -14.31 17.07
C ALA A 52 -9.83 -14.91 15.88
N GLU A 53 -9.64 -14.38 14.67
CA GLU A 53 -10.38 -14.81 13.48
C GLU A 53 -9.79 -16.06 12.82
N LEU A 54 -8.47 -16.23 12.87
CA LEU A 54 -7.79 -17.35 12.19
C LEU A 54 -7.37 -18.47 13.14
N GLY A 55 -7.47 -18.28 14.46
CA GLY A 55 -7.12 -19.28 15.46
C GLY A 55 -5.63 -19.65 15.49
N MET A 56 -4.76 -18.80 14.95
CA MET A 56 -3.32 -19.03 14.87
C MET A 56 -2.56 -17.80 15.35
N GLU A 57 -1.35 -18.01 15.90
CA GLU A 57 -0.50 -16.91 16.37
C GLU A 57 -0.22 -15.91 15.23
N CYS A 58 -0.37 -14.61 15.53
CA CYS A 58 -0.05 -13.58 14.55
C CYS A 58 1.46 -13.58 14.29
N PRO A 59 1.91 -13.69 13.03
CA PRO A 59 3.33 -13.64 12.72
C PRO A 59 4.01 -12.40 13.31
N TRP A 60 5.21 -12.58 13.87
CA TRP A 60 5.97 -11.50 14.51
C TRP A 60 6.10 -10.27 13.60
N GLY A 61 6.35 -10.48 12.31
CA GLY A 61 6.48 -9.39 11.33
C GLY A 61 5.21 -8.56 11.15
N PHE A 62 4.02 -9.16 11.28
CA PHE A 62 2.75 -8.43 11.21
C PHE A 62 2.56 -7.58 12.47
N ARG A 63 2.82 -8.15 13.66
CA ARG A 63 2.69 -7.44 14.94
C ARG A 63 3.63 -6.24 15.07
N HIS A 64 4.77 -6.26 14.38
CA HIS A 64 5.81 -5.22 14.44
C HIS A 64 5.94 -4.34 13.19
N LEU A 65 5.07 -4.51 12.19
CA LEU A 65 5.18 -3.87 10.88
C LEU A 65 5.27 -2.33 10.97
N ARG A 66 6.23 -1.71 10.27
CA ARG A 66 6.33 -0.25 10.16
C ARG A 66 5.72 0.23 8.84
N ILE A 67 5.38 1.51 8.78
CA ILE A 67 4.80 2.12 7.57
C ILE A 67 5.79 2.05 6.40
N HIS A 68 7.09 2.17 6.66
CA HIS A 68 8.13 1.95 5.66
C HIS A 68 8.11 0.52 5.10
N ASP A 69 7.86 -0.49 5.94
CA ASP A 69 7.79 -1.88 5.50
C ASP A 69 6.58 -2.10 4.56
N LEU A 70 5.45 -1.40 4.80
CA LEU A 70 4.31 -1.38 3.86
C LEU A 70 4.66 -0.73 2.53
N ARG A 71 5.36 0.41 2.55
CA ARG A 71 5.81 1.11 1.34
C ARG A 71 6.74 0.23 0.50
N HIS A 72 7.67 -0.47 1.14
CA HIS A 72 8.54 -1.44 0.47
C HIS A 72 7.77 -2.63 -0.10
N THR A 73 6.82 -3.17 0.67
CA THR A 73 5.97 -4.29 0.22
C THR A 73 5.15 -3.91 -1.00
N PHE A 74 4.55 -2.71 -1.00
CA PHE A 74 3.83 -2.17 -2.14
C PHE A 74 4.74 -2.10 -3.39
N GLY A 75 5.90 -1.46 -3.28
CA GLY A 75 6.84 -1.36 -4.40
C GLY A 75 7.37 -2.71 -4.90
N ARG A 76 7.53 -3.70 -3.99
CA ARG A 76 7.91 -5.07 -4.36
C ARG A 76 6.78 -5.79 -5.11
N ARG A 77 5.52 -5.61 -4.71
CA ARG A 77 4.36 -6.21 -5.41
C ARG A 77 4.18 -5.62 -6.81
N VAL A 78 4.32 -4.31 -6.96
CA VAL A 78 4.28 -3.65 -8.28
C VAL A 78 5.36 -4.23 -9.20
N ARG A 79 6.60 -4.37 -8.69
CA ARG A 79 7.70 -4.99 -9.43
C ARG A 79 7.41 -6.47 -9.77
N ALA A 80 6.86 -7.24 -8.83
CA ALA A 80 6.56 -8.65 -9.05
C ALA A 80 5.42 -8.85 -10.07
N ALA A 81 4.52 -7.88 -10.21
CA ALA A 81 3.49 -7.86 -11.25
C ALA A 81 4.01 -7.44 -12.64
N GLY A 82 5.32 -7.18 -12.79
CA GLY A 82 5.97 -6.90 -14.09
C GLY A 82 5.95 -5.43 -14.52
N TRP A 83 5.45 -4.51 -13.69
CA TRP A 83 5.41 -3.09 -14.02
C TRP A 83 6.78 -2.41 -13.92
N SER A 84 6.93 -1.30 -14.64
CA SER A 84 8.20 -0.64 -14.84
C SER A 84 8.72 0.05 -13.57
N ASN A 85 10.00 0.43 -13.58
CA ASN A 85 10.58 1.23 -12.51
C ASN A 85 9.96 2.65 -12.45
N GLU A 86 9.54 3.18 -13.60
CA GLU A 86 8.88 4.48 -13.72
C GLU A 86 7.51 4.45 -13.03
N ASP A 87 6.65 3.47 -13.37
CA ASP A 87 5.36 3.26 -12.70
C ASP A 87 5.50 3.17 -11.18
N ARG A 88 6.53 2.45 -10.72
CA ARG A 88 6.81 2.31 -9.29
C ARG A 88 7.25 3.62 -8.64
N LYS A 89 8.06 4.44 -9.33
CA LYS A 89 8.50 5.76 -8.82
C LYS A 89 7.33 6.73 -8.74
N ASP A 90 6.47 6.73 -9.76
CA ASP A 90 5.30 7.59 -9.84
C ASP A 90 4.31 7.27 -8.70
N LEU A 91 4.02 5.99 -8.48
CA LEU A 91 3.15 5.55 -7.37
C LEU A 91 3.76 5.83 -5.98
N LEU A 92 5.08 5.71 -5.83
CA LEU A 92 5.76 5.98 -4.57
C LEU A 92 6.03 7.47 -4.33
N GLY A 93 5.75 8.33 -5.31
CA GLY A 93 6.00 9.77 -5.25
C GLY A 93 7.47 10.10 -5.02
N HIS A 94 8.37 9.36 -5.65
CA HIS A 94 9.75 9.82 -5.74
C HIS A 94 9.77 11.04 -6.65
N LYS A 95 10.49 12.10 -6.25
CA LYS A 95 10.75 13.28 -7.08
C LYS A 95 11.53 12.81 -8.31
N ASN A 96 10.84 12.43 -9.38
CA ASN A 96 11.36 12.73 -10.70
C ASN A 96 11.26 14.26 -10.80
N GLY A 97 12.33 14.94 -11.21
CA GLY A 97 12.54 16.39 -11.06
C GLY A 97 11.56 17.31 -11.80
N ASP A 98 10.36 16.83 -12.11
CA ASP A 98 9.38 17.44 -13.01
C ASP A 98 7.93 17.21 -12.52
N ILE A 99 7.66 17.43 -11.23
CA ILE A 99 6.29 17.35 -10.64
C ILE A 99 5.54 18.69 -10.88
N THR A 100 5.65 19.20 -12.10
CA THR A 100 4.71 20.21 -12.63
C THR A 100 3.88 19.65 -13.78
N THR A 101 4.03 18.36 -14.10
CA THR A 101 3.30 17.73 -15.19
C THR A 101 1.94 17.25 -14.70
N HIS A 102 0.89 17.88 -15.23
CA HIS A 102 -0.48 17.41 -15.10
C HIS A 102 -0.56 15.94 -15.51
N TYR A 103 -0.91 15.06 -14.57
CA TYR A 103 -1.26 13.68 -14.92
C TYR A 103 -2.39 13.71 -15.95
N SER A 104 -2.13 13.16 -17.14
CA SER A 104 -3.18 13.04 -18.15
C SER A 104 -4.24 12.04 -17.68
N ARG A 105 -5.47 12.12 -18.19
CA ARG A 105 -6.52 11.12 -17.87
C ARG A 105 -6.06 9.69 -18.18
N VAL A 106 -5.26 9.53 -19.24
CA VAL A 106 -4.69 8.25 -19.67
C VAL A 106 -3.70 7.74 -18.62
N GLU A 107 -2.82 8.60 -18.13
CA GLU A 107 -1.83 8.25 -17.12
C GLU A 107 -2.47 7.87 -15.77
N ILE A 108 -3.52 8.57 -15.34
CA ILE A 108 -4.29 8.18 -14.14
C ILE A 108 -4.97 6.81 -14.35
N GLY A 109 -5.50 6.56 -15.55
CA GLY A 109 -6.08 5.28 -15.94
C GLY A 109 -5.07 4.15 -15.83
N HIS A 110 -3.88 4.34 -16.41
CA HIS A 110 -2.76 3.40 -16.35
C HIS A 110 -2.31 3.11 -14.91
N LEU A 111 -2.04 4.15 -14.11
CA LEU A 111 -1.65 3.98 -12.71
C LEU A 111 -2.72 3.25 -11.89
N ARG A 112 -4.01 3.39 -12.25
CA ARG A 112 -5.11 2.65 -11.64
C ARG A 112 -5.04 1.16 -11.95
N GLU A 113 -4.73 0.80 -13.18
CA GLU A 113 -4.53 -0.60 -13.58
C GLU A 113 -3.34 -1.22 -12.84
N VAL A 114 -2.24 -0.47 -12.69
CA VAL A 114 -1.08 -0.90 -11.92
C VAL A 114 -1.46 -1.23 -10.47
N VAL A 115 -2.11 -0.30 -9.75
CA VAL A 115 -2.46 -0.53 -8.34
C VAL A 115 -3.55 -1.59 -8.16
N GLU A 116 -4.42 -1.78 -9.15
CA GLU A 116 -5.42 -2.85 -9.13
C GLU A 116 -4.78 -4.22 -9.38
N SER A 117 -3.77 -4.31 -10.24
CA SER A 117 -3.11 -5.59 -10.54
C SER A 117 -2.52 -6.29 -9.29
N ILE A 118 -2.13 -5.51 -8.28
CA ILE A 118 -1.54 -6.00 -7.03
C ILE A 118 -2.56 -6.28 -5.92
N THR A 119 -3.87 -6.15 -6.19
CA THR A 119 -4.95 -6.53 -5.23
C THR A 119 -5.22 -8.02 -5.23
N LYS A 120 -5.10 -8.66 -6.39
CA LYS A 120 -5.24 -10.10 -6.53
C LYS A 120 -4.08 -10.76 -5.79
N LYS A 121 -4.34 -11.89 -5.12
CA LYS A 121 -3.25 -12.77 -4.68
C LYS A 121 -2.47 -13.12 -5.93
N ILE A 122 -1.30 -12.49 -6.11
CA ILE A 122 -0.28 -13.05 -7.00
C ILE A 122 -0.04 -14.42 -6.41
N SER A 123 -0.55 -15.46 -7.07
CA SER A 123 -0.15 -16.84 -6.81
C SER A 123 1.37 -16.79 -6.71
N TYR A 124 1.90 -17.07 -5.52
CA TYR A 124 3.33 -16.95 -5.26
C TYR A 124 4.07 -18.06 -6.01
N ASN A 125 4.14 -17.97 -7.34
CA ASN A 125 5.35 -18.35 -8.07
C ASN A 125 6.33 -17.18 -7.95
N SER A 126 6.65 -16.78 -6.70
CA SER A 126 7.91 -16.09 -6.49
C SER A 126 9.02 -17.08 -6.89
N PRO A 127 10.04 -16.67 -7.64
CA PRO A 127 11.27 -17.45 -7.70
C PRO A 127 11.86 -17.38 -6.30
N THR A 128 11.50 -18.35 -5.45
CA THR A 128 12.31 -18.76 -4.32
C THR A 128 13.70 -18.98 -4.92
N LEU A 129 14.67 -18.16 -4.52
CA LEU A 129 16.08 -18.35 -4.81
C LEU A 129 16.40 -19.83 -4.66
N ARG A 130 16.55 -20.55 -5.78
CA ARG A 130 17.26 -21.82 -5.79
C ARG A 130 18.73 -21.43 -5.87
N VAL A 131 19.43 -21.54 -4.75
CA VAL A 131 20.86 -21.72 -4.80
C VAL A 131 21.08 -23.07 -5.46
N VAL A 132 21.35 -23.06 -6.76
CA VAL A 132 22.01 -24.19 -7.44
C VAL A 132 23.48 -23.99 -7.09
N GLY A 133 24.03 -24.92 -6.32
CA GLY A 133 25.40 -24.84 -5.82
C GLY A 133 26.44 -25.12 -6.90
N ASP A 134 27.69 -25.10 -6.46
CA ASP A 134 28.75 -26.01 -6.89
C ASP A 134 29.18 -26.83 -5.66
#